data_AF-A0A955X4D9-F1
#
_entry.id   AF-A0A955X4D9-F1
#
_cell.length_a   1.000
_cell.length_b   1.000
_cell.length_c   1.000
_cell.angle_alpha   90.00
_cell.angle_beta   90.00
_cell.angle_gamma   90.00
#
_symmetry.space_group_name_H-M   'P 1'
#
loop_
_entity.id
_entity.type
_entity.pdbx_description
1 polymer ?
#
loop_
_entity_poly.entity_id
_entity_poly.type
_entity_poly.pdbx_seq_one_letter_code
_entity_poly.pdbx_strand_id
1 'polypeptide(L)'
;MKKTNNTSRILLASTLAATMALGGLALAQPGPGGGGGQCMGGDCMGMGGGPGGRGGRGMHGGMMNPAGKLLRLMGTLDLTEEQEVALVRLRREMRDFRQANDPIRQAEQKTLAAELAKPNPSAAVLTDLLDKRLDRQKAHGRILIDKVLKFHATLSAEQKQVLADRLTQMQDRMQQRGKRGGAKNR
;
A
#
# COMPACT_ATOMS: atom_id res chain seq x y z
N MET A 1 -28.97 3.73 -51.74
CA MET A 1 -30.04 3.54 -50.73
C MET A 1 -29.46 3.72 -49.33
N LYS A 2 -30.14 4.60 -48.58
CA LYS A 2 -30.11 5.04 -47.17
C LYS A 2 -28.98 4.57 -46.21
N LYS A 3 -28.15 5.56 -45.81
CA LYS A 3 -27.46 5.64 -44.50
C LYS A 3 -28.45 6.11 -43.44
N THR A 4 -28.44 5.51 -42.25
CA THR A 4 -29.13 6.06 -41.07
C THR A 4 -28.18 6.09 -39.88
N ASN A 5 -27.79 7.31 -39.51
CA ASN A 5 -27.03 7.65 -38.31
C ASN A 5 -28.00 7.71 -37.13
N ASN A 6 -27.90 6.77 -36.18
CA ASN A 6 -28.69 6.85 -34.94
C ASN A 6 -27.92 7.63 -33.88
N THR A 7 -28.22 8.92 -33.84
CA THR A 7 -27.72 9.91 -32.89
C THR A 7 -28.69 9.94 -31.71
N SER A 8 -28.47 9.11 -30.70
CA SER A 8 -29.28 9.16 -29.47
C SER A 8 -28.76 10.28 -28.57
N ARG A 9 -29.39 11.44 -28.71
CA ARG A 9 -29.41 12.52 -27.72
C ARG A 9 -30.23 12.05 -26.52
N ILE A 10 -29.63 11.96 -25.35
CA ILE A 10 -30.36 11.98 -24.07
C ILE A 10 -29.73 13.08 -23.21
N LEU A 11 -30.48 14.19 -23.17
CA LEU A 11 -30.39 15.26 -22.18
C LEU A 11 -31.21 14.88 -20.93
N LEU A 12 -30.95 15.61 -19.84
CA LEU A 12 -31.67 15.70 -18.55
C LEU A 12 -30.88 15.07 -17.38
N ALA A 13 -30.08 15.85 -16.65
CA ALA A 13 -30.46 16.83 -15.63
C ALA A 13 -30.94 16.17 -14.33
N SER A 14 -29.99 15.97 -13.40
CA SER A 14 -30.25 15.67 -12.00
C SER A 14 -29.32 16.52 -11.13
N THR A 15 -29.69 17.78 -10.97
CA THR A 15 -29.22 18.65 -9.89
C THR A 15 -29.68 18.09 -8.55
N LEU A 16 -28.78 17.44 -7.83
CA LEU A 16 -28.94 17.15 -6.41
C LEU A 16 -28.01 18.08 -5.63
N ALA A 17 -28.56 19.23 -5.24
CA ALA A 17 -27.95 20.11 -4.26
C ALA A 17 -28.07 19.45 -2.88
N ALA A 18 -27.00 18.78 -2.44
CA ALA A 18 -26.86 18.32 -1.07
C ALA A 18 -26.07 19.36 -0.27
N THR A 19 -26.80 20.32 0.27
CA THR A 19 -26.34 21.27 1.29
C THR A 19 -26.31 20.54 2.62
N MET A 20 -25.15 20.15 3.16
CA MET A 20 -25.03 19.86 4.61
C MET A 20 -23.63 20.14 5.18
N ALA A 21 -23.65 21.01 6.20
CA ALA A 21 -22.83 21.05 7.40
C ALA A 21 -21.33 21.43 7.30
N LEU A 22 -21.08 22.74 7.43
CA LEU A 22 -19.86 23.28 8.04
C LEU A 22 -19.83 22.89 9.54
N GLY A 23 -19.22 21.75 9.86
CA GLY A 23 -18.96 21.29 11.22
C GLY A 23 -17.56 21.70 11.70
N GLY A 24 -17.52 22.40 12.84
CA GLY A 24 -16.38 23.01 13.54
C GLY A 24 -14.97 22.43 13.34
N LEU A 25 -14.04 23.33 13.02
CA LEU A 25 -12.60 23.15 13.21
C LEU A 25 -12.29 23.13 14.72
N ALA A 26 -12.10 21.94 15.29
CA ALA A 26 -11.37 21.80 16.55
C ALA A 26 -9.88 21.92 16.24
N LEU A 27 -9.29 23.08 16.55
CA LEU A 27 -7.84 23.28 16.54
C LEU A 27 -7.23 22.47 17.68
N ALA A 28 -6.66 21.30 17.37
CA ALA A 28 -5.81 20.57 18.30
C ALA A 28 -4.53 21.39 18.53
N GLN A 29 -4.46 22.04 19.69
CA GLN A 29 -3.30 22.77 20.19
C GLN A 29 -2.13 21.78 20.43
N PRO A 30 -0.96 21.95 19.79
CA PRO A 30 0.22 21.17 20.14
C PRO A 30 0.73 21.62 21.50
N GLY A 31 0.62 20.73 22.50
CA GLY A 31 1.21 20.95 23.81
C GLY A 31 2.75 20.86 23.76
N PRO A 32 3.48 21.71 24.48
CA PRO A 32 4.93 21.61 24.63
C PRO A 32 5.26 20.61 25.74
N GLY A 33 5.71 19.41 25.37
CA GLY A 33 6.44 18.50 26.27
C GLY A 33 7.80 18.21 25.62
N GLY A 34 8.95 18.56 26.18
CA GLY A 34 9.31 18.56 27.60
C GLY A 34 9.91 17.20 27.93
N GLY A 35 11.25 17.08 27.91
CA GLY A 35 11.94 15.86 28.32
C GLY A 35 13.24 15.58 27.57
N GLY A 36 14.23 16.46 27.75
CA GLY A 36 15.62 16.13 27.44
C GLY A 36 16.14 15.11 28.44
N GLY A 37 16.34 13.86 27.99
CA GLY A 37 17.09 12.85 28.71
C GLY A 37 18.50 12.78 28.15
N GLN A 38 19.43 13.44 28.83
CA GLN A 38 20.87 13.27 28.64
C GLN A 38 21.28 11.91 29.20
N CYS A 39 21.79 11.02 28.35
CA CYS A 39 22.52 9.84 28.77
C CYS A 39 23.99 10.08 28.43
N MET A 40 24.74 10.66 29.36
CA MET A 40 26.20 10.81 29.28
C MET A 40 26.81 9.92 30.36
N GLY A 41 27.77 9.08 29.97
CA GLY A 41 28.76 8.47 30.86
C GLY A 41 28.49 7.01 31.22
N GLY A 42 29.32 6.11 30.69
CA GLY A 42 29.45 4.75 31.22
C GLY A 42 29.88 3.75 30.17
N ASP A 43 31.17 3.41 30.16
CA ASP A 43 31.77 2.31 29.43
C ASP A 43 31.06 0.97 29.72
N CYS A 44 30.18 0.56 28.81
CA CYS A 44 29.55 -0.75 28.81
C CYS A 44 30.20 -1.62 27.71
N MET A 45 31.44 -2.05 27.93
CA MET A 45 32.03 -3.20 27.21
C MET A 45 31.34 -4.48 27.69
N GLY A 46 30.12 -4.73 27.20
CA GLY A 46 29.35 -5.92 27.51
C GLY A 46 28.58 -6.37 26.27
N MET A 47 28.94 -7.54 25.74
CA MET A 47 28.09 -8.29 24.82
C MET A 47 26.82 -8.71 25.57
N GLY A 48 25.78 -7.90 25.48
CA GLY A 48 24.46 -8.18 26.05
C GLY A 48 23.49 -7.14 25.53
N GLY A 49 22.42 -7.59 24.89
CA GLY A 49 21.44 -6.77 24.17
C GLY A 49 21.19 -5.40 24.83
N GLY A 50 21.63 -4.34 24.15
CA GLY A 50 21.60 -2.99 24.69
C GLY A 50 20.17 -2.52 25.03
N PRO A 51 19.94 -2.02 26.26
CA PRO A 51 18.67 -1.41 26.65
C PRO A 51 18.59 0.00 26.06
N GLY A 52 18.17 0.12 24.80
CA GLY A 52 18.15 1.43 24.12
C GLY A 52 17.73 1.49 22.65
N GLY A 53 17.47 0.36 21.98
CA GLY A 53 16.94 0.37 20.61
C GLY A 53 15.45 0.70 20.57
N ARG A 54 15.08 1.96 20.84
CA ARG A 54 13.73 2.55 20.70
C ARG A 54 12.98 1.92 19.51
N GLY A 55 11.82 1.34 19.79
CA GLY A 55 10.98 0.56 18.86
C GLY A 55 11.06 1.01 17.41
N GLY A 56 11.84 0.27 16.61
CA GLY A 56 11.89 0.35 15.17
C GLY A 56 10.52 0.04 14.58
N ARG A 57 9.63 1.03 14.58
CA ARG A 57 8.31 1.00 13.96
C ARG A 57 8.48 0.52 12.51
N GLY A 58 8.07 -0.73 12.25
CA GLY A 58 7.49 -1.09 10.96
C GLY A 58 8.39 -1.67 9.87
N MET A 59 9.60 -2.15 10.14
CA MET A 59 10.41 -2.77 9.09
C MET A 59 9.89 -4.15 8.59
N HIS A 60 8.97 -4.80 9.29
CA HIS A 60 8.43 -6.10 8.87
C HIS A 60 7.14 -6.04 8.02
N GLY A 61 6.51 -4.86 7.88
CA GLY A 61 5.26 -4.72 7.11
C GLY A 61 5.43 -4.40 5.62
N GLY A 62 6.61 -3.92 5.20
CA GLY A 62 6.85 -3.42 3.84
C GLY A 62 7.30 -4.46 2.82
N MET A 63 7.71 -5.64 3.27
CA MET A 63 8.45 -6.61 2.43
C MET A 63 7.53 -7.49 1.55
N MET A 64 6.22 -7.46 1.78
CA MET A 64 5.25 -8.35 1.13
C MET A 64 4.32 -7.68 0.11
N ASN A 65 4.41 -6.36 -0.13
CA ASN A 65 3.57 -5.73 -1.15
C ASN A 65 4.26 -5.76 -2.54
N PRO A 66 3.82 -6.63 -3.49
CA PRO A 66 4.42 -6.73 -4.81
C PRO A 66 4.34 -5.39 -5.58
N ALA A 67 3.27 -4.62 -5.36
CA ALA A 67 3.11 -3.28 -5.93
C ALA A 67 4.22 -2.32 -5.51
N GLY A 68 4.51 -2.29 -4.20
CA GLY A 68 5.53 -1.41 -3.63
C GLY A 68 6.93 -1.76 -4.12
N LYS A 69 7.20 -3.06 -4.35
CA LYS A 69 8.46 -3.51 -4.96
C LYS A 69 8.57 -3.05 -6.40
N LEU A 70 7.51 -3.21 -7.20
CA LEU A 70 7.51 -2.78 -8.59
C LEU A 70 7.75 -1.26 -8.72
N LEU A 71 7.05 -0.44 -7.93
CA LEU A 71 7.26 1.02 -7.93
C LEU A 71 8.64 1.44 -7.44
N ARG A 72 9.28 0.62 -6.60
CA ARG A 72 10.68 0.83 -6.20
C ARG A 72 11.63 0.50 -7.35
N LEU A 73 11.41 -0.62 -8.04
CA LEU A 73 12.18 -0.99 -9.23
C LEU A 73 12.06 0.07 -10.34
N MET A 74 10.86 0.57 -10.60
CA MET A 74 10.65 1.64 -11.59
C MET A 74 11.46 2.89 -11.28
N GLY A 75 11.61 3.27 -10.00
CA GLY A 75 12.43 4.42 -9.63
C GLY A 75 13.92 4.16 -9.55
N THR A 76 14.38 3.00 -10.03
CA THR A 76 15.81 2.72 -10.25
C THR A 76 16.16 2.73 -11.74
N LEU A 77 15.19 3.01 -12.60
CA LEU A 77 15.41 3.25 -14.03
C LEU A 77 15.98 4.66 -14.21
N ASP A 78 16.68 4.86 -15.32
CA ASP A 78 17.13 6.18 -15.75
C ASP A 78 15.94 6.91 -16.38
N LEU A 79 15.17 7.63 -15.57
CA LEU A 79 13.90 8.27 -15.95
C LEU A 79 14.11 9.70 -16.43
N THR A 80 13.28 10.16 -17.38
CA THR A 80 13.20 11.59 -17.69
C THR A 80 12.53 12.35 -16.53
N GLU A 81 12.70 13.67 -16.47
CA GLU A 81 12.09 14.51 -15.43
C GLU A 81 10.56 14.35 -15.39
N GLU A 82 9.91 14.28 -16.55
CA GLU A 82 8.46 14.07 -16.64
C GLU A 82 8.04 12.69 -16.11
N GLN A 83 8.83 11.65 -16.40
CA GLN A 83 8.61 10.31 -15.89
C GLN A 83 8.81 10.25 -14.36
N GLU A 84 9.82 10.94 -13.82
CA GLU A 84 10.03 11.03 -12.37
C GLU A 84 8.83 11.67 -11.68
N VAL A 85 8.33 12.80 -12.20
CA VAL A 85 7.13 13.47 -11.69
C VAL A 85 5.92 12.54 -11.74
N ALA A 86 5.74 11.81 -12.84
CA ALA A 86 4.65 10.83 -12.97
C ALA A 86 4.77 9.69 -11.93
N LEU A 87 5.98 9.17 -11.70
CA LEU A 87 6.23 8.13 -10.71
C LEU A 87 6.00 8.63 -9.27
N VAL A 88 6.38 9.88 -8.97
CA VAL A 88 6.13 10.51 -7.67
C VAL A 88 4.63 10.66 -7.41
N ARG A 89 3.86 11.12 -8.42
CA ARG A 89 2.39 11.20 -8.35
C ARG A 89 1.78 9.82 -8.09
N LEU A 90 2.21 8.81 -8.84
CA LEU A 90 1.76 7.42 -8.65
C LEU A 90 2.06 6.91 -7.23
N ARG A 91 3.26 7.14 -6.70
CA ARG A 91 3.62 6.77 -5.31
C ARG A 91 2.77 7.49 -4.26
N ARG A 92 2.42 8.75 -4.50
CA ARG A 92 1.54 9.53 -3.63
C ARG A 92 0.12 8.96 -3.63
N GLU A 93 -0.47 8.74 -4.81
CA GLU A 93 -1.80 8.11 -4.92
C GLU A 93 -1.86 6.76 -4.17
N MET A 94 -0.82 5.93 -4.29
CA MET A 94 -0.73 4.65 -3.58
C MET A 94 -0.54 4.78 -2.06
N ARG A 95 0.01 5.89 -1.59
CA ARG A 95 0.12 6.20 -0.15
C ARG A 95 -1.23 6.66 0.37
N ASP A 96 -1.86 7.58 -0.32
CA ASP A 96 -3.15 8.18 0.05
C ASP A 96 -4.23 7.08 0.08
N PHE A 97 -4.23 6.19 -0.92
CA PHE A 97 -5.10 5.01 -0.93
C PHE A 97 -4.88 4.12 0.32
N ARG A 98 -3.63 3.84 0.69
CA ARG A 98 -3.33 3.03 1.89
C ARG A 98 -3.81 3.71 3.16
N GLN A 99 -3.62 5.03 3.28
CA GLN A 99 -4.06 5.80 4.43
C GLN A 99 -5.59 5.81 4.53
N ALA A 100 -6.30 6.00 3.42
CA ALA A 100 -7.75 5.95 3.37
C ALA A 100 -8.33 4.58 3.77
N ASN A 101 -7.59 3.49 3.48
CA ASN A 101 -8.00 2.13 3.84
C ASN A 101 -7.54 1.67 5.23
N ASP A 102 -6.67 2.42 5.90
CA ASP A 102 -6.18 2.05 7.23
C ASP A 102 -7.30 1.92 8.29
N PRO A 103 -8.26 2.87 8.42
CA PRO A 103 -9.35 2.71 9.39
C PRO A 103 -10.23 1.49 9.10
N ILE A 104 -10.46 1.18 7.81
CA ILE A 104 -11.22 -0.02 7.40
C ILE A 104 -10.48 -1.28 7.87
N ARG A 105 -9.16 -1.35 7.61
CA ARG A 105 -8.33 -2.49 8.05
C ARG A 105 -8.33 -2.64 9.57
N GLN A 106 -8.25 -1.53 10.31
CA GLN A 106 -8.31 -1.56 11.77
C GLN A 106 -9.67 -2.05 12.27
N ALA A 107 -10.77 -1.61 11.66
CA ALA A 107 -12.12 -2.07 11.99
C ALA A 107 -12.26 -3.58 11.75
N GLU A 108 -11.81 -4.08 10.61
CA GLU A 108 -11.82 -5.52 10.30
C GLU A 108 -10.97 -6.35 11.26
N GLN A 109 -9.80 -5.85 11.66
CA GLN A 109 -8.97 -6.51 12.66
C GLN A 109 -9.66 -6.60 14.01
N LYS A 110 -10.36 -5.54 14.43
CA LYS A 110 -11.17 -5.54 15.65
C LYS A 110 -12.33 -6.53 15.55
N THR A 111 -13.04 -6.58 14.42
CA THR A 111 -14.11 -7.55 14.18
C THR A 111 -13.60 -8.98 14.24
N LEU A 112 -12.47 -9.26 13.57
CA LEU A 112 -11.82 -10.58 13.61
C LEU A 112 -11.47 -10.98 15.05
N ALA A 113 -10.80 -10.09 15.79
CA ALA A 113 -10.40 -10.36 17.17
C ALA A 113 -11.62 -10.60 18.07
N ALA A 114 -12.67 -9.80 17.93
CA ALA A 114 -13.91 -9.95 18.68
C ALA A 114 -14.63 -11.26 18.36
N GLU A 115 -14.67 -11.67 17.09
CA GLU A 115 -15.30 -12.93 16.68
C GLU A 115 -14.54 -14.14 17.24
N LEU A 116 -13.21 -14.11 17.15
CA LEU A 116 -12.35 -15.19 17.67
C LEU A 116 -12.34 -15.28 19.19
N ALA A 117 -12.71 -14.22 19.90
CA ALA A 117 -12.82 -14.23 21.36
C ALA A 117 -14.13 -14.86 21.88
N LYS A 118 -15.10 -15.16 21.01
CA LYS A 118 -16.36 -15.79 21.41
C LYS A 118 -16.13 -17.25 21.79
N PRO A 119 -16.92 -17.83 22.72
CA PRO A 119 -16.88 -19.25 23.03
C PRO A 119 -17.13 -20.14 21.81
N ASN A 120 -18.00 -19.68 20.90
CA ASN A 120 -18.31 -20.34 19.62
C ASN A 120 -18.20 -19.32 18.47
N PRO A 121 -17.01 -19.13 17.89
CA PRO A 121 -16.82 -18.22 16.76
C PRO A 121 -17.67 -18.64 15.55
N SER A 122 -18.28 -17.66 14.88
CA SER A 122 -19.10 -17.90 13.70
C SER A 122 -18.24 -17.98 12.44
N ALA A 123 -18.24 -19.16 11.80
CA ALA A 123 -17.61 -19.35 10.50
C ALA A 123 -18.19 -18.40 9.44
N ALA A 124 -19.50 -18.14 9.48
CA ALA A 124 -20.16 -17.24 8.52
C ALA A 124 -19.63 -15.80 8.62
N VAL A 125 -19.39 -15.29 9.84
CA VAL A 125 -18.82 -13.94 10.05
C VAL A 125 -17.39 -13.87 9.55
N LEU A 126 -16.58 -14.90 9.80
CA LEU A 126 -15.19 -14.96 9.35
C LEU A 126 -15.09 -15.03 7.82
N THR A 127 -15.96 -15.81 7.17
CA THR A 127 -16.04 -15.88 5.70
C THR A 127 -16.46 -14.55 5.10
N ASP A 128 -17.51 -13.91 5.62
CA ASP A 128 -17.95 -12.57 5.15
C ASP A 128 -16.83 -11.52 5.29
N LEU A 129 -16.08 -11.55 6.40
CA LEU A 129 -14.93 -10.68 6.60
C LEU A 129 -13.81 -10.95 5.58
N LEU A 130 -13.55 -12.22 5.27
CA LEU A 130 -12.57 -12.61 4.26
C LEU A 130 -12.99 -12.15 2.86
N ASP A 131 -14.24 -12.37 2.49
CA ASP A 131 -14.80 -12.00 1.18
C ASP A 131 -14.70 -10.49 0.96
N LYS A 132 -15.12 -9.69 1.96
CA LYS A 132 -14.97 -8.21 1.93
C LYS A 132 -13.51 -7.79 1.72
N ARG A 133 -12.57 -8.47 2.37
CA ARG A 133 -11.14 -8.20 2.22
C ARG A 133 -10.65 -8.57 0.82
N LEU A 134 -11.05 -9.72 0.28
CA LEU A 134 -10.68 -10.17 -1.06
C LEU A 134 -11.25 -9.23 -2.14
N ASP A 135 -12.50 -8.83 -2.03
CA ASP A 135 -13.14 -7.90 -2.96
C ASP A 135 -12.44 -6.56 -2.99
N ARG A 136 -12.11 -6.01 -1.81
CA ARG A 136 -11.34 -4.77 -1.73
C ARG A 136 -9.93 -4.93 -2.32
N GLN A 137 -9.25 -6.04 -2.04
CA GLN A 137 -7.93 -6.31 -2.63
C GLN A 137 -7.99 -6.41 -4.15
N LYS A 138 -9.03 -7.05 -4.70
CA LYS A 138 -9.27 -7.18 -6.14
C LYS A 138 -9.54 -5.81 -6.78
N ALA A 139 -10.42 -4.99 -6.17
CA ALA A 139 -10.70 -3.64 -6.64
C ALA A 139 -9.43 -2.78 -6.64
N HIS A 140 -8.66 -2.81 -5.55
CA HIS A 140 -7.39 -2.10 -5.46
C HIS A 140 -6.35 -2.60 -6.48
N GLY A 141 -6.23 -3.92 -6.62
CA GLY A 141 -5.32 -4.54 -7.58
C GLY A 141 -5.59 -4.07 -9.02
N ARG A 142 -6.86 -3.96 -9.42
CA ARG A 142 -7.26 -3.44 -10.73
C ARG A 142 -6.83 -1.99 -10.94
N ILE A 143 -7.10 -1.11 -9.97
CA ILE A 143 -6.71 0.31 -10.03
C ILE A 143 -5.19 0.43 -10.16
N LEU A 144 -4.45 -0.31 -9.33
CA LEU A 144 -2.99 -0.32 -9.37
C LEU A 144 -2.46 -0.80 -10.73
N ILE A 145 -2.98 -1.92 -11.25
CA ILE A 145 -2.54 -2.49 -12.53
C ILE A 145 -2.76 -1.47 -13.64
N ASP A 146 -3.93 -0.84 -13.71
CA ASP A 146 -4.23 0.21 -14.70
C ASP A 146 -3.22 1.37 -14.62
N LYS A 147 -2.95 1.86 -13.41
CA LYS A 147 -2.01 2.97 -13.20
C LYS A 147 -0.56 2.60 -13.55
N VAL A 148 -0.14 1.39 -13.19
CA VAL A 148 1.18 0.84 -13.54
C VAL A 148 1.32 0.68 -15.05
N LEU A 149 0.30 0.16 -15.74
CA LEU A 149 0.32 0.00 -17.20
C LEU A 149 0.37 1.36 -17.90
N LYS A 150 -0.37 2.36 -17.41
CA LYS A 150 -0.30 3.73 -17.92
C LYS A 150 1.10 4.33 -17.77
N PHE A 151 1.74 4.16 -16.61
CA PHE A 151 3.13 4.60 -16.42
C PHE A 151 4.11 3.80 -17.30
N HIS A 152 3.95 2.48 -17.38
CA HIS A 152 4.78 1.63 -18.23
C HIS A 152 4.73 2.04 -19.70
N ALA A 153 3.58 2.52 -20.19
CA ALA A 153 3.43 2.99 -21.55
C ALA A 153 4.32 4.21 -21.88
N THR A 154 4.70 5.02 -20.88
CA THR A 154 5.58 6.18 -21.07
C THR A 154 7.07 5.81 -21.10
N LEU A 155 7.43 4.56 -20.80
CA LEU A 155 8.82 4.11 -20.78
C LEU A 155 9.35 3.84 -22.19
N SER A 156 10.64 4.10 -22.40
CA SER A 156 11.35 3.71 -23.62
C SER A 156 11.46 2.18 -23.75
N ALA A 157 11.85 1.68 -24.92
CA ALA A 157 12.05 0.25 -25.12
C ALA A 157 13.17 -0.30 -24.22
N GLU A 158 14.25 0.46 -24.07
CA GLU A 158 15.41 0.12 -23.23
C GLU A 158 15.01 0.07 -21.75
N GLN A 159 14.27 1.08 -21.27
CA GLN A 159 13.76 1.12 -19.89
C GLN A 159 12.84 -0.08 -19.59
N LYS A 160 11.98 -0.46 -20.54
CA LYS A 160 11.09 -1.64 -20.42
C LYS A 160 11.90 -2.93 -20.32
N GLN A 161 12.96 -3.08 -21.12
CA GLN A 161 13.84 -4.24 -21.06
C GLN A 161 14.55 -4.34 -19.71
N VAL A 162 15.14 -3.24 -19.23
CA VAL A 162 15.81 -3.20 -17.91
C VAL A 162 14.84 -3.55 -16.77
N LEU A 163 13.59 -3.08 -16.86
CA LEU A 163 12.56 -3.42 -15.90
C LEU A 163 12.23 -4.92 -15.91
N ALA A 164 12.09 -5.52 -17.09
CA ALA A 164 11.82 -6.96 -17.25
C ALA A 164 12.96 -7.80 -16.68
N ASP A 165 14.22 -7.47 -17.01
CA ASP A 165 15.40 -8.20 -16.52
C ASP A 165 15.49 -8.16 -14.98
N ARG A 166 15.21 -7.00 -14.38
CA ARG A 166 15.18 -6.83 -12.92
C ARG A 166 14.06 -7.64 -12.26
N LEU A 167 12.90 -7.78 -12.91
CA LEU A 167 11.80 -8.62 -12.43
C LEU A 167 12.20 -10.10 -12.45
N THR A 168 12.81 -10.57 -13.53
CA THR A 168 13.34 -11.94 -13.65
C THR A 168 14.39 -12.22 -12.56
N GLN A 169 15.38 -11.34 -12.42
CA GLN A 169 16.42 -11.49 -11.39
C GLN A 169 15.82 -11.49 -9.96
N MET A 170 14.76 -10.71 -9.73
CA MET A 170 14.04 -10.75 -8.45
C MET A 170 13.35 -12.10 -8.23
N GLN A 171 12.70 -12.65 -9.25
CA GLN A 171 12.06 -13.97 -9.21
C GLN A 171 13.08 -15.08 -8.91
N ASP A 172 14.22 -15.07 -9.59
CA ASP A 172 15.28 -16.08 -9.39
C ASP A 172 15.83 -16.04 -7.96
N ARG A 173 16.08 -14.85 -7.42
CA ARG A 173 16.51 -14.68 -6.03
C ARG A 173 15.48 -15.21 -5.04
N MET A 174 14.18 -15.03 -5.31
CA MET A 174 13.13 -15.59 -4.46
C MET A 174 13.11 -17.12 -4.50
N GLN A 175 13.25 -17.72 -5.69
CA GLN A 175 13.32 -19.17 -5.83
C GLN A 175 14.54 -19.76 -5.12
N GLN A 176 15.71 -19.13 -5.26
CA GLN A 176 16.94 -19.56 -4.57
C GLN A 176 16.81 -19.50 -3.04
N ARG A 177 16.16 -18.45 -2.51
CA ARG A 177 15.87 -18.33 -1.07
C ARG A 177 14.93 -19.43 -0.59
N GLY A 178 13.91 -19.77 -1.37
CA GLY A 178 12.99 -20.87 -1.07
C GLY A 178 13.72 -22.22 -0.97
N LYS A 179 14.64 -22.50 -1.90
CA LYS A 179 15.46 -23.73 -1.89
C LYS A 179 16.38 -23.81 -0.66
N ARG A 180 17.02 -22.70 -0.29
CA ARG A 180 17.92 -22.64 0.88
C ARG A 180 17.18 -22.77 2.23
N GLY A 181 15.98 -22.20 2.34
CA GLY A 181 15.16 -22.32 3.55
C GLY A 181 14.60 -23.73 3.75
N GLY A 182 14.20 -24.41 2.67
CA GLY A 182 13.70 -25.79 2.73
C GLY A 182 14.76 -26.83 3.08
N ALA A 183 16.02 -26.58 2.75
CA ALA A 183 17.13 -27.50 3.03
C ALA A 183 17.60 -27.52 4.50
N LYS A 184 17.20 -26.54 5.33
CA LYS A 184 17.57 -26.50 6.76
C LYS A 184 16.53 -27.10 7.70
N ASN A 185 15.34 -27.43 7.19
CA ASN A 185 14.21 -27.95 7.96
C ASN A 185 13.89 -29.42 7.61
N ARG A 186 14.82 -30.11 6.94
CA ARG A 186 14.80 -31.57 6.73
C ARG A 186 16.04 -32.15 7.37
#